data_AF-A0A0N4URL6-F1
#
_entry.id   AF-A0A0N4URL6-F1
#
_cell.length_a   1.000
_cell.length_b   1.000
_cell.length_c   1.000
_cell.angle_alpha   90.00
_cell.angle_beta   90.00
_cell.angle_gamma   90.00
#
_symmetry.space_group_name_H-M   'P 1'
#
loop_
_entity.id
_entity.type
_entity.pdbx_description
1 polymer ?
#
loop_
_entity_poly.entity_id
_entity_poly.type
_entity_poly.pdbx_seq_one_letter_code
_entity_poly.pdbx_strand_id
1 'polypeptide(L)'
;MFAALFLLFLNLLPRVHSGGADITECKSSTGPARPVPPPSACKDKDTAICTAVFAPLGDDLANNANPAQPFKVNPYCLNASLKANAEETCPSSCAVCCLTPAFKCNNAAGADCTPFTTLPELCTNPQTAPIALERCPSTCGLCNRPGALGGCPDPQQRPHRHAWTLEQIVRKCHRFAIYHRILPL
;
A
#
# COMPACT_ATOMS: atom_id res chain seq x y z
N MET A 1 40.06 -34.44 -8.04
CA MET A 1 39.90 -32.97 -8.00
C MET A 1 38.44 -32.48 -7.96
N PHE A 2 37.42 -33.31 -8.24
CA PHE A 2 36.01 -32.87 -8.19
C PHE A 2 35.45 -32.63 -6.77
N ALA A 3 35.97 -33.32 -5.74
CA ALA A 3 35.50 -33.17 -4.37
C ALA A 3 35.76 -31.77 -3.77
N ALA A 4 36.89 -31.13 -4.14
CA ALA A 4 37.21 -29.78 -3.67
C ALA A 4 36.29 -28.72 -4.28
N LEU A 5 35.87 -28.91 -5.54
CA LEU A 5 34.96 -27.99 -6.22
C LEU A 5 33.56 -28.01 -5.57
N PHE A 6 33.05 -29.20 -5.22
CA PHE A 6 31.75 -29.37 -4.58
C PHE A 6 31.69 -28.73 -3.17
N LEU A 7 32.78 -28.83 -2.40
CA LEU A 7 32.89 -28.19 -1.09
C LEU A 7 32.99 -26.66 -1.19
N LEU A 8 33.64 -26.13 -2.24
CA LEU A 8 33.65 -24.69 -2.52
C LEU A 8 32.25 -24.19 -2.90
N PHE A 9 31.47 -24.95 -3.67
CA PHE A 9 30.06 -24.59 -3.95
C PHE A 9 29.19 -24.56 -2.69
N LEU A 10 29.33 -25.52 -1.76
CA LEU A 10 28.59 -25.51 -0.50
C LEU A 10 28.91 -24.30 0.40
N ASN A 11 30.14 -23.78 0.36
CA ASN A 11 30.52 -22.56 1.09
C ASN A 11 30.08 -21.26 0.40
N LEU A 12 29.74 -21.33 -0.88
CA LEU A 12 29.25 -20.21 -1.69
C LEU A 12 27.73 -20.15 -1.78
N LEU A 13 26.98 -21.13 -1.25
CA LEU A 13 25.55 -20.93 -1.02
C LEU A 13 25.43 -19.95 0.16
N PRO A 14 25.09 -18.65 -0.07
CA PRO A 14 24.71 -17.81 1.05
C PRO A 14 23.64 -18.56 1.82
N ARG A 15 23.82 -18.67 3.14
CA ARG A 15 22.87 -19.25 4.10
C ARG A 15 21.48 -19.10 3.51
N VAL A 16 20.91 -20.21 3.05
CA VAL A 16 19.51 -20.25 2.64
C VAL A 16 18.79 -19.72 3.87
N HIS A 17 18.29 -18.49 3.78
CA HIS A 17 17.40 -17.99 4.82
C HIS A 17 16.22 -18.93 4.70
N SER A 18 16.13 -19.89 5.63
CA SER A 18 15.14 -20.96 5.58
C SER A 18 13.72 -20.46 5.81
N GLY A 19 13.53 -19.14 5.84
CA GLY A 19 12.27 -18.46 5.98
C GLY A 19 12.39 -17.01 5.53
N GLY A 20 11.25 -16.34 5.48
CA GLY A 20 11.12 -14.96 5.06
C GLY A 20 11.69 -13.96 6.05
N ALA A 21 11.84 -12.74 5.55
CA ALA A 21 12.27 -11.61 6.33
C ALA A 21 11.06 -10.87 6.93
N ASP A 22 11.27 -10.28 8.11
CA ASP A 22 10.26 -9.42 8.73
C ASP A 22 10.09 -8.13 7.93
N ILE A 23 8.84 -7.69 7.76
CA ILE A 23 8.57 -6.40 7.12
C ILE A 23 9.10 -5.24 7.97
N THR A 24 9.78 -4.30 7.31
CA THR A 24 10.33 -3.09 7.95
C THR A 24 9.48 -1.86 7.70
N GLU A 25 8.73 -1.84 6.61
CA GLU A 25 7.87 -0.75 6.15
C GLU A 25 6.42 -1.23 5.99
N CYS A 26 5.51 -0.28 5.79
CA CYS A 26 4.07 -0.55 5.67
C CYS A 26 3.48 -1.36 6.84
N LYS A 27 4.11 -1.41 8.01
CA LYS A 27 3.64 -2.24 9.12
C LYS A 27 2.74 -1.48 10.08
N SER A 28 1.80 -2.21 10.70
CA SER A 28 1.04 -1.71 11.86
C SER A 28 1.99 -1.28 12.98
N SER A 29 1.65 -0.18 13.65
CA SER A 29 2.30 0.28 14.88
C SER A 29 1.81 -0.46 16.13
N THR A 30 0.74 -1.24 16.01
CA THR A 30 0.11 -1.97 17.11
C THR A 30 -0.08 -3.45 16.74
N GLY A 31 0.07 -4.33 17.74
CA GLY A 31 -0.04 -5.78 17.53
C GLY A 31 1.13 -6.39 16.74
N PRO A 32 0.96 -7.59 16.15
CA PRO A 32 1.99 -8.21 15.33
C PRO A 32 2.32 -7.32 14.12
N ALA A 33 3.58 -7.32 13.70
CA ALA A 33 4.02 -6.55 12.54
C ALA A 33 3.35 -7.09 11.27
N ARG A 34 2.30 -6.41 10.82
CA ARG A 34 1.50 -6.80 9.64
C ARG A 34 1.28 -5.64 8.69
N PRO A 35 1.14 -5.89 7.38
CA PRO A 35 1.02 -4.82 6.39
C PRO A 35 -0.27 -4.03 6.56
N VAL A 36 -0.14 -2.70 6.53
CA VAL A 36 -1.23 -1.72 6.47
C VAL A 36 -0.94 -0.79 5.27
N PRO A 37 -1.77 -0.81 4.22
CA PRO A 37 -2.93 -1.67 4.03
C PRO A 37 -2.51 -3.15 3.82
N PRO A 38 -3.43 -4.12 3.89
CA PRO A 38 -3.09 -5.52 3.62
C PRO A 38 -2.56 -5.72 2.20
N PRO A 39 -1.79 -6.78 1.92
CA PRO A 39 -1.24 -7.07 0.59
C PRO A 39 -2.29 -7.10 -0.52
N SER A 40 -3.49 -7.58 -0.20
CA SER A 40 -4.62 -7.66 -1.13
C SER A 40 -5.21 -6.30 -1.55
N ALA A 41 -4.81 -5.20 -0.90
CA ALA A 41 -5.32 -3.86 -1.19
C ALA A 41 -4.78 -3.27 -2.50
N CYS A 42 -3.64 -3.78 -2.98
CA CYS A 42 -3.10 -3.47 -4.29
C CYS A 42 -2.94 -4.76 -5.11
N LYS A 43 -2.47 -4.62 -6.36
CA LYS A 43 -2.26 -5.74 -7.27
C LYS A 43 -0.85 -5.69 -7.83
N ASP A 44 -0.29 -6.87 -8.00
CA ASP A 44 0.91 -7.06 -8.80
C ASP A 44 0.57 -6.80 -10.27
N LYS A 45 1.49 -6.15 -10.99
CA LYS A 45 1.37 -5.91 -12.43
C LYS A 45 1.58 -7.21 -13.23
N ASP A 46 2.50 -8.06 -12.77
CA ASP A 46 2.79 -9.38 -13.36
C ASP A 46 2.81 -10.44 -12.27
N THR A 47 1.67 -11.10 -12.06
CA THR A 47 1.53 -12.12 -11.01
C THR A 47 2.48 -13.30 -11.19
N ALA A 48 2.84 -13.67 -12.43
CA ALA A 48 3.71 -14.81 -12.69
C ALA A 48 5.14 -14.50 -12.24
N ILE A 49 5.69 -13.35 -12.64
CA ILE A 49 7.01 -12.90 -12.19
C ILE A 49 7.03 -12.69 -10.67
N CYS A 50 6.00 -12.02 -10.13
CA CYS A 50 5.96 -11.72 -8.71
C CYS A 50 5.87 -12.98 -7.84
N THR A 51 5.13 -13.99 -8.28
CA THR A 51 5.09 -15.29 -7.60
C THR A 51 6.43 -16.02 -7.73
N ALA A 52 7.03 -16.05 -8.93
CA ALA A 52 8.30 -16.76 -9.15
C ALA A 52 9.46 -16.17 -8.35
N VAL A 53 9.51 -14.84 -8.18
CA VAL A 53 10.62 -14.14 -7.53
C VAL A 53 10.34 -13.88 -6.05
N PHE A 54 9.12 -13.48 -5.69
CA PHE A 54 8.81 -12.93 -4.37
C PHE A 54 7.82 -13.77 -3.55
N ALA A 55 7.49 -14.99 -3.96
CA ALA A 55 6.64 -15.86 -3.14
C ALA A 55 7.21 -16.02 -1.71
N PRO A 56 6.33 -16.09 -0.69
CA PRO A 56 6.73 -16.45 0.67
C PRO A 56 7.45 -17.80 0.70
N LEU A 57 8.40 -17.96 1.62
CA LEU A 57 9.25 -19.14 1.70
C LEU A 57 8.76 -20.11 2.79
N GLY A 58 8.79 -21.41 2.52
CA GLY A 58 8.42 -22.43 3.50
C GLY A 58 7.02 -22.20 4.10
N ASP A 59 6.93 -22.19 5.42
CA ASP A 59 5.66 -22.03 6.16
C ASP A 59 5.15 -20.59 6.22
N ASP A 60 5.88 -19.62 5.67
CA ASP A 60 5.50 -18.21 5.72
C ASP A 60 4.13 -17.95 5.11
N LEU A 61 3.73 -18.69 4.08
CA LEU A 61 2.40 -18.54 3.49
C LEU A 61 1.28 -18.84 4.52
N ALA A 62 1.43 -19.92 5.28
CA ALA A 62 0.49 -20.30 6.32
C ALA A 62 0.53 -19.32 7.51
N ASN A 63 1.73 -18.89 7.91
CA ASN A 63 1.90 -17.90 8.98
C ASN A 63 1.30 -16.54 8.58
N ASN A 64 1.49 -16.12 7.33
CA ASN A 64 0.92 -14.90 6.78
C ASN A 64 -0.61 -14.95 6.71
N ALA A 65 -1.22 -16.14 6.56
CA ALA A 65 -2.66 -16.29 6.64
C ALA A 65 -3.20 -16.16 8.07
N ASN A 66 -2.37 -16.38 9.10
CA ASN A 66 -2.76 -16.26 10.50
C ASN A 66 -2.59 -14.81 11.00
N PRO A 67 -3.67 -14.08 11.36
CA PRO A 67 -3.58 -12.70 11.82
C PRO A 67 -2.83 -12.52 13.15
N ALA A 68 -2.66 -13.58 13.95
CA ALA A 68 -1.91 -13.52 15.20
C ALA A 68 -0.38 -13.56 15.01
N GLN A 69 0.10 -13.91 13.81
CA GLN A 69 1.53 -14.02 13.52
C GLN A 69 2.07 -12.74 12.85
N PRO A 70 3.36 -12.41 13.05
CA PRO A 70 4.01 -11.39 12.24
C PRO A 70 4.04 -11.82 10.78
N PHE A 71 3.90 -10.86 9.87
CA PHE A 71 3.93 -11.10 8.44
C PHE A 71 5.37 -11.13 7.93
N LYS A 72 5.70 -12.14 7.13
CA LYS A 72 7.01 -12.32 6.51
C LYS A 72 6.93 -12.22 5.01
N VAL A 73 7.93 -11.59 4.40
CA VAL A 73 8.07 -11.47 2.94
C VAL A 73 9.30 -12.23 2.49
N ASN A 74 9.35 -12.55 1.20
CA ASN A 74 10.58 -13.05 0.61
C ASN A 74 11.72 -12.02 0.84
N PRO A 75 12.92 -12.43 1.28
CA PRO A 75 14.04 -11.49 1.49
C PRO A 75 14.39 -10.65 0.27
N TYR A 76 14.07 -11.12 -0.95
CA TYR A 76 14.22 -10.34 -2.18
C TYR A 76 13.35 -9.07 -2.21
N CYS A 77 12.21 -9.04 -1.50
CA CYS A 77 11.41 -7.82 -1.34
C CYS A 77 12.15 -6.69 -0.62
N LEU A 78 13.12 -7.04 0.24
CA LEU A 78 13.93 -6.08 1.01
C LEU A 78 15.31 -5.86 0.40
N ASN A 79 15.66 -6.60 -0.65
CA ASN A 79 16.95 -6.48 -1.31
C ASN A 79 17.05 -5.14 -2.05
N ALA A 80 18.12 -4.39 -1.81
CA ALA A 80 18.32 -3.06 -2.39
C ALA A 80 18.26 -3.05 -3.93
N SER A 81 18.71 -4.12 -4.60
CA SER A 81 18.71 -4.24 -6.06
C SER A 81 17.33 -4.54 -6.65
N LEU A 82 16.40 -5.10 -5.84
CA LEU A 82 15.08 -5.52 -6.30
C LEU A 82 13.94 -4.69 -5.71
N LYS A 83 14.21 -3.88 -4.66
CA LYS A 83 13.19 -3.09 -3.94
C LYS A 83 12.37 -2.20 -4.87
N ALA A 84 13.01 -1.50 -5.80
CA ALA A 84 12.30 -0.66 -6.78
C ALA A 84 11.33 -1.47 -7.65
N ASN A 85 11.76 -2.64 -8.14
CA ASN A 85 10.90 -3.54 -8.91
C ASN A 85 9.78 -4.13 -8.05
N ALA A 86 10.06 -4.46 -6.78
CA ALA A 86 9.06 -4.92 -5.82
C ALA A 86 7.97 -3.87 -5.60
N GLU A 87 8.33 -2.60 -5.40
CA GLU A 87 7.39 -1.49 -5.22
C GLU A 87 6.57 -1.20 -6.48
N GLU A 88 7.20 -1.22 -7.65
CA GLU A 88 6.55 -0.83 -8.90
C GLU A 88 5.72 -1.96 -9.52
N THR A 89 6.22 -3.20 -9.47
CA THR A 89 5.67 -4.33 -10.23
C THR A 89 4.98 -5.34 -9.33
N CYS A 90 5.50 -5.55 -8.12
CA CYS A 90 5.04 -6.61 -7.21
C CYS A 90 4.58 -6.10 -5.83
N PRO A 91 3.82 -4.98 -5.73
CA PRO A 91 3.55 -4.38 -4.44
C PRO A 91 2.64 -5.23 -3.53
N SER A 92 1.82 -6.11 -4.11
CA SER A 92 1.00 -7.06 -3.34
C SER A 92 1.88 -8.19 -2.84
N SER A 93 2.64 -8.85 -3.71
CA SER A 93 3.54 -9.96 -3.30
C SER A 93 4.56 -9.54 -2.25
N CYS A 94 5.07 -8.30 -2.33
CA CYS A 94 6.02 -7.76 -1.36
C CYS A 94 5.38 -6.97 -0.21
N ALA A 95 4.05 -6.94 -0.12
CA ALA A 95 3.32 -6.27 0.95
C ALA A 95 3.67 -4.77 1.13
N VAL A 96 3.96 -4.08 0.03
CA VAL A 96 4.34 -2.66 -0.01
C VAL A 96 3.27 -1.79 -0.66
N CYS A 97 2.00 -2.19 -0.59
CA CYS A 97 0.89 -1.41 -1.10
C CYS A 97 0.89 0.05 -0.58
N CYS A 98 1.34 0.29 0.66
CA CYS A 98 1.43 1.64 1.24
C CYS A 98 2.38 2.59 0.48
N LEU A 99 3.32 2.04 -0.30
CA LEU A 99 4.28 2.80 -1.10
C LEU A 99 3.76 3.10 -2.51
N THR A 100 2.64 2.49 -2.93
CA THR A 100 2.07 2.73 -4.25
C THR A 100 1.34 4.07 -4.32
N PRO A 101 1.22 4.71 -5.51
CA PRO A 101 0.53 5.99 -5.66
C PRO A 101 -0.91 6.02 -5.15
N ALA A 102 -1.58 4.86 -5.09
CA ALA A 102 -2.94 4.76 -4.56
C ALA A 102 -3.00 4.92 -3.03
N PHE A 103 -1.93 4.64 -2.29
CA PHE A 103 -1.92 4.64 -0.82
C PHE A 103 -0.88 5.58 -0.19
N LYS A 104 0.12 6.04 -0.96
CA LYS A 104 1.29 6.83 -0.49
C LYS A 104 0.98 8.30 -0.12
N CYS A 105 -0.25 8.61 0.28
CA CYS A 105 -0.61 9.90 0.88
C CYS A 105 -1.03 9.69 2.34
N ASN A 106 -1.36 10.79 3.02
CA ASN A 106 -1.93 10.73 4.36
C ASN A 106 -3.46 10.71 4.29
N ASN A 107 -4.08 10.29 5.39
CA ASN A 107 -5.48 10.64 5.66
C ASN A 107 -5.55 12.07 6.21
N ALA A 108 -6.75 12.68 6.16
CA ALA A 108 -6.96 14.00 6.74
C ALA A 108 -6.71 13.95 8.26
N ALA A 109 -6.12 15.02 8.81
CA ALA A 109 -5.89 15.12 10.24
C ALA A 109 -7.20 14.98 11.03
N GLY A 110 -7.18 14.15 12.08
CA GLY A 110 -8.36 13.87 12.90
C GLY A 110 -9.51 13.16 12.17
N ALA A 111 -9.26 12.53 11.02
CA ALA A 111 -10.24 11.64 10.39
C ALA A 111 -10.28 10.28 11.11
N ASP A 112 -11.49 9.82 11.44
CA ASP A 112 -11.69 8.43 11.81
C ASP A 112 -11.89 7.59 10.55
N CYS A 113 -10.84 6.86 10.19
CA CYS A 113 -10.83 5.95 9.04
C CYS A 113 -11.08 4.48 9.43
N THR A 114 -11.41 4.22 10.70
CA THR A 114 -11.75 2.89 11.20
C THR A 114 -12.87 2.23 10.41
N PRO A 115 -13.99 2.93 10.09
CA PRO A 115 -15.08 2.32 9.32
C PRO A 115 -14.64 1.75 7.97
N PHE A 116 -13.73 2.45 7.27
CA PHE A 116 -13.19 2.02 5.98
C PHE A 116 -12.17 0.87 6.11
N THR A 117 -11.53 0.75 7.27
CA THR A 117 -10.62 -0.36 7.56
C THR A 117 -11.40 -1.63 7.89
N THR A 118 -12.51 -1.50 8.63
CA THR A 118 -13.38 -2.63 9.00
C THR A 118 -14.27 -3.09 7.85
N LEU A 119 -14.83 -2.14 7.07
CA LEU A 119 -15.64 -2.41 5.88
C LEU A 119 -15.03 -1.70 4.65
N PRO A 120 -14.07 -2.33 3.96
CA PRO A 120 -13.45 -1.76 2.76
C PRO A 120 -14.43 -1.43 1.61
N GLU A 121 -15.61 -2.07 1.59
CA GLU A 121 -16.69 -1.75 0.64
C GLU A 121 -17.22 -0.31 0.76
N LEU A 122 -17.04 0.34 1.91
CA LEU A 122 -17.39 1.75 2.08
C LEU A 122 -16.51 2.68 1.25
N CYS A 123 -15.30 2.24 0.85
CA CYS A 123 -14.43 3.02 -0.02
C CYS A 123 -14.98 3.16 -1.46
N THR A 124 -15.83 2.22 -1.90
CA THR A 124 -16.41 2.19 -3.26
C THR A 124 -17.91 2.49 -3.27
N ASN A 125 -18.58 2.44 -2.12
CA ASN A 125 -19.99 2.77 -2.00
C ASN A 125 -20.25 4.24 -2.40
N PRO A 126 -21.19 4.53 -3.33
CA PRO A 126 -21.46 5.89 -3.81
C PRO A 126 -21.83 6.91 -2.74
N GLN A 127 -22.39 6.48 -1.61
CA GLN A 127 -22.78 7.36 -0.49
C GLN A 127 -21.58 7.78 0.36
N THR A 128 -20.58 6.91 0.51
CA THR A 128 -19.43 7.13 1.42
C THR A 128 -18.12 7.40 0.69
N ALA A 129 -17.98 6.99 -0.57
CA ALA A 129 -16.79 7.21 -1.40
C ALA A 129 -16.34 8.68 -1.48
N PRO A 130 -17.23 9.70 -1.54
CA PRO A 130 -16.79 11.10 -1.50
C PRO A 130 -16.09 11.48 -0.19
N ILE A 131 -16.58 10.98 0.95
CA ILE A 131 -15.97 11.21 2.28
C ILE A 131 -14.68 10.42 2.39
N ALA A 132 -14.67 9.18 1.88
CA ALA A 132 -13.48 8.34 1.82
C ALA A 132 -12.34 9.04 1.05
N LEU A 133 -12.65 9.59 -0.11
CA LEU A 133 -11.70 10.35 -0.93
C LEU A 133 -11.20 11.60 -0.22
N GLU A 134 -12.10 12.39 0.37
CA GLU A 134 -11.75 13.66 1.02
C GLU A 134 -10.97 13.48 2.31
N ARG A 135 -11.28 12.44 3.11
CA ARG A 135 -10.77 12.29 4.48
C ARG A 135 -9.90 11.06 4.71
N CYS A 136 -10.15 9.96 4.01
CA CYS A 136 -9.46 8.69 4.21
C CYS A 136 -8.82 8.11 2.92
N PRO A 137 -8.18 8.92 2.06
CA PRO A 137 -7.71 8.43 0.76
C PRO A 137 -6.59 7.41 0.89
N SER A 138 -5.73 7.50 1.90
CA SER A 138 -4.69 6.50 2.15
C SER A 138 -5.31 5.17 2.53
N THR A 139 -6.25 5.16 3.48
CA THR A 139 -6.94 3.92 3.89
C THR A 139 -7.68 3.27 2.73
N CYS A 140 -8.29 4.06 1.85
CA CYS A 140 -9.13 3.57 0.76
C CYS A 140 -8.41 3.36 -0.59
N GLY A 141 -7.11 3.62 -0.69
CA GLY A 141 -6.40 3.47 -1.96
C GLY A 141 -6.79 4.50 -3.02
N LEU A 142 -7.08 5.74 -2.59
CA LEU A 142 -7.58 6.83 -3.42
C LEU A 142 -6.60 8.00 -3.55
N CYS A 143 -5.36 7.87 -3.07
CA CYS A 143 -4.37 8.95 -3.11
C CYS A 143 -4.02 9.44 -4.53
N ASN A 144 -4.19 8.60 -5.54
CA ASN A 144 -4.00 8.95 -6.95
C ASN A 144 -5.25 9.52 -7.62
N ARG A 145 -6.33 9.80 -6.87
CA ARG A 145 -7.58 10.34 -7.40
C ARG A 145 -7.66 11.85 -7.19
N PRO A 146 -8.13 12.62 -8.19
CA PRO A 146 -8.48 14.03 -8.00
C PRO A 146 -9.50 14.17 -6.86
N GLY A 147 -9.30 15.14 -5.97
CA GLY A 147 -10.13 15.29 -4.78
C GLY A 147 -9.57 14.69 -3.49
N ALA A 148 -8.53 13.85 -3.57
CA ALA A 148 -7.88 13.28 -2.38
C ALA A 148 -7.42 14.39 -1.42
N LEU A 149 -7.62 14.16 -0.11
CA LEU A 149 -7.31 15.14 0.96
C LEU A 149 -8.06 16.48 0.83
N GLY A 150 -9.13 16.53 0.02
CA GLY A 150 -9.84 17.79 -0.26
C GLY A 150 -9.19 18.63 -1.36
N GLY A 151 -8.23 18.07 -2.12
CA GLY A 151 -7.74 18.67 -3.35
C GLY A 151 -8.88 18.95 -4.35
N CYS A 152 -8.59 19.69 -5.41
CA CYS A 152 -9.60 19.99 -6.43
C CYS A 152 -10.19 18.70 -7.02
N PRO A 153 -11.51 18.46 -6.89
CA PRO A 153 -12.15 17.35 -7.58
C PRO A 153 -12.15 17.62 -9.09
N ASP A 154 -11.97 16.57 -9.90
CA ASP A 154 -12.19 16.63 -11.35
C ASP A 154 -13.69 16.87 -11.61
N PRO A 155 -14.06 17.93 -12.37
CA PRO A 155 -15.46 18.18 -12.76
C PRO A 155 -16.17 16.98 -13.38
N GLN A 156 -15.45 16.05 -14.01
CA GLN A 156 -16.02 14.93 -14.77
C GLN A 156 -16.29 13.65 -13.96
N GLN A 157 -15.80 13.52 -12.73
CA GLN A 157 -15.80 12.23 -11.99
C GLN A 157 -16.87 12.08 -10.89
N ARG A 158 -17.93 12.93 -10.83
CA ARG A 158 -18.95 12.81 -9.77
C ARG A 158 -20.34 12.36 -10.26
N PRO A 159 -21.01 11.44 -9.52
CA PRO A 159 -22.40 11.11 -9.79
C PRO A 159 -23.29 12.33 -9.59
N HIS A 160 -24.16 12.58 -10.57
CA HIS A 160 -24.94 13.80 -10.85
C HIS A 160 -25.91 14.31 -9.76
N ARG A 161 -25.81 13.93 -8.48
CA ARG A 161 -26.77 14.41 -7.45
C ARG A 161 -26.33 15.68 -6.71
N HIS A 162 -25.05 16.01 -6.73
CA HIS A 162 -24.55 17.30 -6.27
C HIS A 162 -23.52 17.80 -7.28
N ALA A 163 -24.00 18.33 -8.41
CA ALA A 163 -23.17 19.11 -9.30
C ALA A 163 -22.80 20.39 -8.54
N TRP A 164 -21.58 20.45 -8.01
CA TRP A 164 -21.05 21.69 -7.46
C TRP A 164 -21.02 22.68 -8.62
N THR A 165 -21.53 23.91 -8.45
CA THR A 165 -21.32 24.94 -9.47
C THR A 165 -19.81 25.15 -9.68
N LEU A 166 -19.40 25.67 -10.84
CA LEU A 166 -18.01 26.05 -11.08
C LEU A 166 -17.48 26.93 -9.92
N GLU A 167 -18.32 27.83 -9.40
CA GLU A 167 -18.02 28.64 -8.22
C GLU A 167 -17.78 27.82 -6.95
N GLN A 168 -18.56 26.78 -6.71
CA GLN A 168 -18.40 25.88 -5.57
C GLN A 168 -17.12 25.03 -5.69
N ILE A 169 -16.75 24.61 -6.90
CA ILE A 169 -15.46 23.95 -7.20
C ILE A 169 -14.31 24.93 -6.95
N VAL A 170 -14.39 26.13 -7.52
CA VAL A 170 -13.39 27.19 -7.32
C VAL A 170 -13.29 27.55 -5.84
N ARG A 171 -14.39 27.67 -5.10
CA ARG A 171 -14.36 27.93 -3.65
C ARG A 171 -13.67 26.81 -2.88
N LYS A 172 -13.92 25.53 -3.22
CA LYS A 172 -13.27 24.40 -2.55
C LYS A 172 -11.77 24.33 -2.90
N CYS A 173 -11.43 24.52 -4.17
CA CYS A 173 -10.05 24.69 -4.65
C CYS A 173 -9.32 25.87 -4.00
N HIS A 174 -9.97 27.02 -3.90
CA HIS A 174 -9.41 28.24 -3.33
C HIS A 174 -9.24 28.11 -1.82
N ARG A 175 -10.21 27.50 -1.13
CA ARG A 175 -10.08 27.18 0.30
C ARG A 175 -8.92 26.22 0.55
N PHE A 176 -8.74 25.21 -0.31
CA PHE A 176 -7.62 24.28 -0.25
C PHE A 176 -6.27 24.98 -0.51
N ALA A 177 -6.18 25.81 -1.56
CA ALA A 177 -4.99 26.57 -1.89
C ALA A 177 -4.61 27.61 -0.81
N ILE A 178 -5.61 28.27 -0.19
CA ILE A 178 -5.40 29.16 0.95
C ILE A 178 -4.86 28.37 2.15
N TYR A 179 -5.48 27.25 2.51
CA TYR A 179 -5.06 26.45 3.67
C TYR A 179 -3.60 25.98 3.55
N HIS A 180 -3.19 25.53 2.36
CA HIS A 180 -1.82 25.08 2.09
C HIS A 180 -0.79 26.20 1.92
N ARG A 181 -1.21 27.45 1.65
CA ARG A 181 -0.28 28.60 1.68
C ARG A 181 -0.10 29.19 3.09
N ILE A 182 -1.11 29.09 3.95
CA ILE A 182 -1.08 29.71 5.29
C ILE A 182 -0.45 28.81 6.35
N LEU A 183 -0.49 27.48 6.17
CA LEU A 183 0.14 26.55 7.11
C LEU A 183 1.53 26.13 6.59
N PRO A 184 2.64 26.72 7.07
CA PRO A 184 3.95 26.12 6.89
C PRO A 184 4.00 24.84 7.74
N LEU A 185 4.19 23.71 7.08
CA LEU A 185 4.76 22.49 7.68
C LEU A 185 6.25 22.50 7.42
#